data_AF-A0A527HEN4-F1
#
_entry.id   AF-A0A527HEN4-F1
#
_cell.length_a   1.000
_cell.length_b   1.000
_cell.length_c   1.000
_cell.angle_alpha   90.00
_cell.angle_beta   90.00
_cell.angle_gamma   90.00
#
_symmetry.space_group_name_H-M   'P 1'
#
loop_
_entity.id
_entity.type
_entity.pdbx_description
1 polymer ?
#
loop_
_entity_poly.entity_id
_entity_poly.type
_entity_poly.pdbx_seq_one_letter_code
_entity_poly.pdbx_strand_id
1 'polypeptide(L)'
;IEACVTAVRGSNHHYTPLPGLPRLRKAMAAASSACTGVETSPDQVIATPGGQAALYAAVQGVLDQGDHAIVVAPYYATYPN
;
A
#
# COMPACT_ATOMS: atom_id res chain seq x y z
N ILE A 1 -8.88 -2.17 -18.73
CA ILE A 1 -8.11 -1.25 -19.61
C ILE A 1 -8.85 0.09 -19.77
N GLU A 2 -10.17 0.08 -20.00
CA GLU A 2 -11.00 1.30 -20.12
C GLU A 2 -10.80 2.38 -19.05
N ALA A 3 -10.70 2.01 -17.76
CA ALA A 3 -10.48 2.98 -16.69
C ALA A 3 -9.13 3.71 -16.83
N CYS A 4 -8.08 3.00 -17.25
CA CYS A 4 -6.76 3.56 -17.51
C CYS A 4 -6.80 4.48 -18.74
N VAL A 5 -7.39 4.01 -19.85
CA VAL A 5 -7.55 4.81 -21.08
C VAL A 5 -8.31 6.11 -20.80
N THR A 6 -9.41 6.04 -20.05
CA THR A 6 -10.20 7.21 -19.66
C THR A 6 -9.39 8.17 -18.78
N ALA A 7 -8.63 7.65 -17.82
CA ALA A 7 -7.79 8.47 -16.95
C ALA A 7 -6.71 9.24 -17.75
N VAL A 8 -6.03 8.55 -18.67
CA VAL A 8 -4.97 9.09 -19.51
C VAL A 8 -5.50 10.08 -20.56
N ARG A 9 -6.66 9.81 -21.17
CA ARG A 9 -7.32 10.74 -22.10
C ARG A 9 -7.82 12.01 -21.42
N GLY A 10 -8.18 11.92 -20.14
CA GLY A 10 -8.38 13.09 -19.29
C GLY A 10 -7.04 13.69 -18.84
N SER A 11 -7.06 14.42 -17.73
CA SER A 11 -5.86 15.06 -17.16
C SER A 11 -5.27 14.31 -15.96
N ASN A 12 -5.57 13.01 -15.80
CA ASN A 12 -5.11 12.21 -14.64
C ASN A 12 -3.73 11.59 -14.88
N HIS A 13 -2.75 12.41 -15.25
CA HIS A 13 -1.36 11.99 -15.53
C HIS A 13 -0.31 12.86 -14.82
N HIS A 14 -0.75 13.74 -13.92
CA HIS A 14 0.12 14.54 -13.05
C HIS A 14 0.32 13.87 -11.70
N TYR A 15 1.13 14.51 -10.86
CA TYR A 15 1.31 14.08 -9.48
C TYR A 15 -0.02 13.95 -8.75
N THR A 16 -0.11 12.90 -7.94
CA THR A 16 -1.18 12.68 -6.99
C THR A 16 -0.71 13.08 -5.60
N PRO A 17 -1.62 13.25 -4.62
CA PRO A 17 -1.20 13.39 -3.23
C PRO A 17 -0.32 12.20 -2.82
N LEU A 18 0.72 12.46 -2.03
CA LEU A 18 1.68 11.45 -1.57
C LEU A 18 1.03 10.16 -1.05
N PRO A 19 0.00 10.20 -0.17
CA PRO A 19 -0.62 8.96 0.32
C PRO A 19 -1.54 8.27 -0.72
N GLY A 20 -1.74 8.89 -1.89
CA GLY A 20 -2.63 8.43 -2.94
C GLY A 20 -3.90 9.26 -3.08
N LEU A 21 -4.62 9.05 -4.19
CA LEU A 21 -5.88 9.73 -4.47
C LEU A 21 -6.93 9.45 -3.37
N PRO A 22 -7.69 10.43 -2.87
CA PRO A 22 -8.67 10.23 -1.80
C PRO A 22 -9.68 9.10 -2.09
N ARG A 23 -10.17 9.03 -3.32
CA ARG A 23 -11.10 7.96 -3.76
C ARG A 23 -10.47 6.57 -3.72
N LEU A 24 -9.17 6.46 -4.03
CA LEU A 24 -8.44 5.20 -4.01
C LEU A 24 -8.24 4.73 -2.57
N ARG A 25 -7.80 5.65 -1.69
CA ARG A 25 -7.60 5.37 -0.26
C ARG A 25 -8.90 4.92 0.41
N LYS A 26 -10.04 5.57 0.11
CA LYS A 26 -11.36 5.15 0.60
C LYS A 26 -11.72 3.73 0.14
N ALA A 27 -11.49 3.41 -1.12
CA ALA A 27 -11.79 2.08 -1.66
C ALA A 27 -10.88 0.99 -1.04
N MET A 28 -9.59 1.28 -0.88
CA MET A 28 -8.62 0.39 -0.22
C MET A 28 -8.97 0.14 1.26
N ALA A 29 -9.35 1.19 2.01
CA ALA A 29 -9.76 1.09 3.40
C ALA A 29 -11.01 0.21 3.58
N ALA A 30 -12.01 0.38 2.70
CA ALA A 30 -13.19 -0.47 2.67
C ALA A 30 -12.86 -1.93 2.33
N ALA A 31 -11.99 -2.17 1.34
CA ALA A 31 -11.54 -3.50 0.99
C ALA A 31 -10.76 -4.17 2.13
N SER A 32 -9.86 -3.45 2.79
CA SER A 32 -9.11 -3.95 3.95
C SER A 32 -10.03 -4.32 5.11
N SER A 33 -10.99 -3.44 5.44
CA SER A 33 -11.99 -3.71 6.48
C SER A 33 -12.80 -4.97 6.18
N ALA A 34 -13.24 -5.14 4.93
CA ALA A 34 -13.99 -6.32 4.51
C ALA A 34 -13.15 -7.62 4.55
N CYS A 35 -11.87 -7.56 4.18
CA CYS A 35 -10.99 -8.72 4.17
C CYS A 35 -10.52 -9.14 5.58
N THR A 36 -10.31 -8.18 6.47
CA THR A 36 -9.67 -8.42 7.77
C THR A 36 -10.66 -8.43 8.95
N GLY A 37 -11.85 -7.83 8.76
CA GLY A 37 -12.80 -7.59 9.85
C GLY A 37 -12.40 -6.44 10.79
N VAL A 38 -11.29 -5.74 10.52
CA VAL A 38 -10.80 -4.60 11.31
C VAL A 38 -11.17 -3.30 10.62
N GLU A 39 -11.93 -2.43 11.30
CA GLU A 39 -12.29 -1.12 10.75
C GLU A 39 -11.01 -0.33 10.42
N THR A 40 -10.87 0.02 9.14
CA THR A 40 -9.74 0.78 8.60
C THR A 40 -10.28 2.06 7.98
N SER A 41 -9.75 3.21 8.40
CA SER A 41 -10.12 4.51 7.87
C SER A 41 -9.20 4.94 6.70
N PRO A 42 -9.65 5.82 5.80
CA PRO A 42 -8.85 6.24 4.64
C PRO A 42 -7.52 6.92 5.02
N ASP A 43 -7.45 7.60 6.16
CA ASP A 43 -6.24 8.26 6.68
C ASP A 43 -5.16 7.26 7.13
N GLN A 44 -5.54 6.01 7.43
CA GLN A 44 -4.63 4.91 7.76
C GLN A 44 -4.06 4.19 6.51
N VAL A 45 -4.43 4.61 5.30
CA VAL A 45 -4.01 3.97 4.05
C VAL A 45 -3.03 4.84 3.27
N ILE A 46 -1.95 4.23 2.77
CA ILE A 46 -1.03 4.82 1.79
C ILE A 46 -0.99 3.91 0.56
N ALA A 47 -1.15 4.49 -0.63
CA ALA A 47 -1.00 3.76 -1.89
C ALA A 47 0.48 3.72 -2.32
N THR A 48 1.01 2.53 -2.57
CA THR A 48 2.40 2.30 -2.99
C THR A 48 2.47 1.66 -4.38
N PRO A 49 3.61 1.73 -5.08
CA PRO A 49 3.83 0.99 -6.32
C PRO A 49 4.03 -0.51 -6.02
N GLY A 50 2.91 -1.21 -5.80
CA GLY A 50 2.89 -2.63 -5.50
C GLY A 50 3.14 -2.98 -4.03
N GLY A 51 2.93 -4.27 -3.69
CA GLY A 51 2.99 -4.77 -2.32
C GLY A 51 4.40 -4.83 -1.74
N GLN A 52 5.43 -5.04 -2.56
CA GLN A 52 6.81 -5.05 -2.08
C GLN A 52 7.27 -3.67 -1.58
N ALA A 53 6.87 -2.59 -2.26
CA ALA A 53 7.12 -1.23 -1.78
C ALA A 53 6.34 -0.92 -0.49
N ALA A 54 5.11 -1.43 -0.35
CA ALA A 54 4.35 -1.32 0.91
C ALA A 54 5.07 -2.01 2.06
N LEU A 55 5.53 -3.25 1.85
CA LEU A 55 6.23 -4.00 2.88
C LEU A 55 7.55 -3.35 3.26
N TYR A 56 8.34 -2.91 2.27
CA TYR A 56 9.58 -2.17 2.53
C TYR A 56 9.33 -0.91 3.34
N ALA A 57 8.35 -0.07 2.96
CA ALA A 57 8.02 1.14 3.69
C ALA A 57 7.52 0.86 5.12
N ALA A 58 6.74 -0.22 5.31
CA ALA A 58 6.29 -0.64 6.63
C ALA A 58 7.46 -1.04 7.54
N VAL A 59 8.39 -1.87 7.04
CA VAL A 59 9.59 -2.30 7.79
C VAL A 59 10.46 -1.09 8.14
N GLN A 60 10.76 -0.23 7.16
CA GLN A 60 11.54 1.00 7.38
C GLN A 60 10.87 2.00 8.34
N GLY A 61 9.55 1.93 8.48
CA GLY A 61 8.80 2.81 9.39
C GLY A 61 8.68 2.28 10.82
N VAL A 62 8.99 1.00 11.07
CA VAL A 62 8.79 0.37 12.39
C VAL A 62 10.07 -0.18 13.02
N LEU A 63 11.12 -0.44 12.24
CA LEU A 63 12.39 -0.98 12.75
C LEU A 63 13.50 0.07 12.71
N ASP A 64 14.25 0.15 13.80
CA ASP A 64 15.50 0.90 13.89
C ASP A 64 16.72 -0.04 13.73
N GLN A 65 17.91 0.58 13.62
CA GLN A 65 19.15 -0.18 13.57
C GLN A 65 19.37 -0.98 14.87
N GLY A 66 19.51 -2.30 14.71
CA GLY A 66 19.69 -3.23 15.84
C GLY A 66 18.41 -3.93 16.26
N ASP A 67 17.25 -3.54 15.73
CA ASP A 67 16.01 -4.27 15.95
C ASP A 67 16.00 -5.62 15.23
N HIS A 68 15.17 -6.52 15.75
CA HIS A 68 14.99 -7.85 15.21
C HIS A 68 13.54 -8.06 14.76
N ALA A 69 13.36 -8.62 13.58
CA ALA A 69 12.08 -9.06 13.06
C ALA A 69 12.03 -10.59 12.95
N ILE A 70 10.86 -11.18 13.21
CA ILE A 70 10.63 -12.62 13.05
C ILE A 70 10.04 -12.86 11.65
N VAL A 71 10.66 -13.74 10.88
CA VAL A 71 10.15 -14.21 9.59
C VAL A 71 9.83 -15.70 9.70
N VAL A 72 8.56 -16.05 9.51
CA VAL A 72 8.08 -17.44 9.64
C VAL A 72 8.30 -18.18 8.31
N ALA A 73 8.94 -19.35 8.37
CA ALA A 73 9.17 -20.19 7.21
C ALA A 73 7.98 -21.15 6.94
N PRO A 74 7.68 -21.49 5.67
CA PRO A 74 8.31 -21.00 4.44
C PRO A 74 7.89 -19.56 4.12
N TYR A 75 8.85 -18.73 3.70
CA TYR A 75 8.64 -17.30 3.44
C TYR A 75 8.81 -16.93 1.97
N TYR A 76 8.35 -15.73 1.61
CA TYR A 76 8.55 -15.17 0.29
C TYR A 76 10.03 -14.85 0.05
N ALA A 77 10.51 -15.12 -1.16
CA ALA A 77 11.94 -15.11 -1.50
C ALA A 77 12.64 -13.76 -1.25
N THR A 78 11.90 -12.65 -1.16
CA THR A 78 12.45 -11.32 -0.97
C THR A 78 12.48 -10.86 0.49
N TYR A 79 12.02 -11.66 1.46
CA TYR A 79 12.02 -11.25 2.87
C TYR A 79 13.39 -11.37 3.55
N PRO A 80 14.14 -12.47 3.38
CA PRO A 80 15.50 -12.57 3.90
C PRO A 80 16.47 -12.18 2.79
N ASN A 81 16.94 -10.92 2.82
CA ASN A 81 18.16 -10.45 2.17
C ASN A 81 18.65 -9.19 2.89
#